data_AF-A0A365GXD5-F1
#
_entry.id   AF-A0A365GXD5-F1
#
_cell.length_a   1.000
_cell.length_b   1.000
_cell.length_c   1.000
_cell.angle_alpha   90.00
_cell.angle_beta   90.00
_cell.angle_gamma   90.00
#
_symmetry.space_group_name_H-M   'P 1'
#
loop_
_entity.id
_entity.type
_entity.pdbx_description
1 polymer ?
#
loop_
_entity_poly.entity_id
_entity_poly.type
_entity_poly.pdbx_seq_one_letter_code
_entity_poly.pdbx_strand_id
1 'polypeptide(L)' 'MPFTAPPPAAVAWLHQGACSGFEVGYFHEHDGRYRIKGCTAAVEEGRTWVVDYSITLDPSWARRAARAG' A
#
# COMPACT_ATOMS: atom_id res chain seq x y z
N MET A 1 -19.13 -6.75 -8.56
CA MET A 1 -19.52 -5.97 -7.37
C MET A 1 -18.53 -4.83 -7.21
N PRO A 2 -18.91 -3.56 -7.42
CA PRO A 2 -18.01 -2.46 -7.10
C PRO A 2 -17.83 -2.39 -5.58
N PHE A 3 -16.59 -2.15 -5.13
CA PHE A 3 -16.32 -1.84 -3.72
C PHE A 3 -16.84 -0.43 -3.45
N THR A 4 -17.96 -0.32 -2.74
CA THR A 4 -18.66 0.95 -2.49
C THR A 4 -18.37 1.56 -1.12
N ALA A 5 -17.66 0.85 -0.25
CA ALA A 5 -17.23 1.39 1.03
C ALA A 5 -16.05 2.37 0.83
N PRO A 6 -15.98 3.46 1.60
CA PRO A 6 -14.79 4.31 1.60
C PRO A 6 -13.57 3.51 2.09
N PRO A 7 -12.36 3.81 1.59
CA PRO A 7 -11.14 3.16 2.07
C PRO A 7 -10.94 3.43 3.57
N PRO A 8 -10.30 2.50 4.30
CA PRO A 8 -9.85 2.79 5.66
C PRO A 8 -8.77 3.88 5.63
N ALA A 9 -8.63 4.67 6.69
CA ALA A 9 -7.58 5.70 6.75
C ALA A 9 -6.16 5.10 6.71
N ALA A 10 -5.98 3.93 7.34
CA ALA A 10 -4.72 3.22 7.37
C ALA A 10 -4.93 1.70 7.46
N VAL A 11 -3.90 0.97 7.04
CA VAL A 11 -3.77 -0.48 7.17
C VAL A 11 -2.36 -0.81 7.62
N ALA A 12 -2.23 -1.91 8.34
CA ALA A 12 -0.95 -2.43 8.79
C ALA A 12 -0.96 -3.95 8.65
N TRP A 13 0.14 -4.50 8.13
CA TRP A 13 0.30 -5.92 7.92
C TRP A 13 1.63 -6.41 8.46
N LEU A 14 1.60 -7.57 9.12
CA LEU A 14 2.79 -8.33 9.44
C LEU A 14 2.98 -9.37 8.33
N HIS A 15 4.14 -9.33 7.67
CA HIS A 15 4.52 -10.32 6.67
C HIS A 15 4.95 -11.60 7.38
N GLN A 16 4.33 -12.72 7.00
CA GLN A 16 4.66 -14.06 7.49
C GLN A 16 5.01 -14.97 6.31
N GLY A 17 6.11 -15.71 6.41
CA GLY A 17 6.53 -16.68 5.39
C GLY A 17 7.79 -16.25 4.64
N ALA A 18 7.66 -15.95 3.35
CA ALA A 18 8.79 -15.69 2.43
C ALA A 18 9.71 -14.55 2.91
N CYS A 19 9.14 -13.54 3.57
CA CYS A 19 9.89 -12.55 4.32
C CYS A 19 9.27 -12.36 5.72
N SER A 20 10.10 -11.91 6.66
CA SER A 20 9.65 -11.42 7.97
C SER A 20 9.74 -9.91 7.98
N GLY A 21 8.62 -9.23 8.18
CA GLY A 21 8.59 -7.78 8.04
C GLY A 21 7.24 -7.18 8.37
N PHE A 22 7.16 -5.87 8.24
CA PHE A 22 5.96 -5.11 8.53
C PHE A 22 5.72 -4.09 7.42
N GLU A 23 4.45 -3.85 7.14
CA GLU A 23 4.02 -2.86 6.16
C GLU A 23 2.93 -1.98 6.73
N VAL A 24 3.00 -0.70 6.41
CA VAL A 24 1.94 0.27 6.67
C VAL A 24 1.51 0.92 5.37
N GLY A 25 0.20 1.16 5.25
CA GLY A 25 -0.39 1.90 4.14
C GLY A 25 -1.37 2.93 4.67
N TYR A 26 -1.33 4.13 4.10
CA TYR A 26 -2.24 5.24 4.37
C TYR A 26 -3.02 5.60 3.12
N PHE A 27 -4.32 5.77 3.27
CA PHE A 27 -5.21 6.13 2.17
C PHE A 27 -5.60 7.59 2.30
N HIS A 28 -5.42 8.32 1.21
CA HIS A 28 -5.83 9.71 1.08
C HIS A 28 -6.76 9.84 -0.11
N GLU A 29 -7.93 10.42 0.11
CA GLU A 29 -8.79 10.85 -0.98
C GLU A 29 -8.35 12.25 -1.45
N HIS A 30 -8.26 12.44 -2.76
CA HIS A 30 -7.96 13.73 -3.38
C HIS A 30 -8.69 13.84 -4.72
N ASP A 31 -9.61 14.80 -4.85
CA ASP A 31 -10.46 15.03 -6.02
C ASP A 31 -11.18 13.76 -6.53
N GLY A 32 -11.76 12.97 -5.62
CA GLY A 32 -12.44 11.71 -5.94
C GLY A 32 -11.53 10.57 -6.39
N ARG A 33 -10.21 10.75 -6.34
CA ARG A 33 -9.22 9.67 -6.54
C ARG A 33 -8.66 9.23 -5.21
N TYR A 34 -8.16 8.00 -5.17
CA TYR A 34 -7.45 7.50 -4.00
C TYR A 34 -5.96 7.48 -4.25
N ARG A 35 -5.21 7.99 -3.28
CA ARG A 35 -3.76 7.84 -3.22
C ARG A 35 -3.40 7.02 -2.00
N ILE A 36 -2.72 5.92 -2.27
CA ILE A 36 -2.13 5.07 -1.24
C ILE A 36 -0.66 5.45 -1.15
N LYS A 37 -0.18 5.65 0.07
CA LYS A 37 1.25 5.73 0.39
C LYS A 37 1.56 4.66 1.41
N GLY A 38 2.60 3.89 1.18
CA GLY A 38 2.99 2.87 2.13
C GLY A 38 4.49 2.64 2.15
N CYS A 39 4.90 1.91 3.16
CA CYS A 39 6.28 1.52 3.39
C CYS A 39 6.29 0.07 3.84
N THR A 40 7.14 -0.73 3.23
CA THR A 40 7.40 -2.11 3.66
C THR A 40 8.85 -2.21 4.09
N ALA A 41 9.06 -2.69 5.32
CA ALA A 41 10.38 -3.02 5.86
C ALA A 41 10.40 -4.50 6.20
N ALA A 42 11.32 -5.26 5.60
CA ALA A 42 11.37 -6.70 5.79
C ALA A 42 12.79 -7.27 5.66
N VAL A 43 12.91 -8.52 6.11
CA VAL A 43 14.08 -9.37 5.97
C VAL A 43 13.70 -10.59 5.15
N GLU A 44 14.47 -10.85 4.10
CA GLU A 44 14.34 -12.03 3.26
C GLU A 44 15.73 -12.64 3.08
N GLU A 45 15.89 -13.93 3.39
CA GLU A 45 17.17 -14.65 3.31
C GLU A 45 18.34 -13.93 4.02
N GLY A 46 18.07 -13.34 5.18
CA GLY A 46 19.06 -12.60 5.98
C GLY A 46 19.42 -11.21 5.45
N ARG A 47 18.77 -10.73 4.38
CA ARG A 47 18.98 -9.41 3.81
C ARG A 47 17.82 -8.48 4.16
N THR A 48 18.15 -7.33 4.73
CA THR A 48 17.17 -6.27 5.06
C THR A 48 16.88 -5.41 3.83
N TRP A 49 15.62 -5.06 3.64
CA TRP A 49 15.22 -4.07 2.64
C TRP A 49 14.06 -3.22 3.15
N VAL A 50 13.98 -2.02 2.60
CA VAL A 50 12.88 -1.07 2.83
C VAL A 50 12.47 -0.55 1.46
N VAL A 51 11.17 -0.49 1.21
CA VAL A 51 10.60 0.10 -0.01
C VAL A 51 9.46 1.02 0.37
N ASP A 52 9.52 2.25 -0.11
CA ASP A 52 8.40 3.17 -0.05
C ASP A 52 7.64 3.09 -1.37
N TYR A 53 6.31 3.18 -1.31
CA TYR A 53 5.50 3.17 -2.51
C TYR A 53 4.40 4.22 -2.49
N SER A 54 3.97 4.60 -3.69
CA SER A 54 2.75 5.37 -3.87
C SER A 54 1.94 4.89 -5.06
N ILE A 55 0.67 4.59 -4.80
CA ILE A 55 -0.28 4.09 -5.79
C ILE A 55 -1.40 5.13 -5.95
N THR A 56 -1.79 5.41 -7.18
CA THR A 56 -2.97 6.23 -7.50
C THR A 56 -4.04 5.36 -8.13
N LEU A 57 -5.23 5.39 -7.56
CA LEU A 57 -6.43 4.71 -8.04
C LEU A 57 -7.47 5.74 -8.48
N ASP A 58 -8.28 5.39 -9.46
CA ASP A 58 -9.46 6.16 -9.80
C ASP A 58 -10.65 5.81 -8.87
N PRO A 59 -11.81 6.52 -8.95
CA PRO A 59 -12.94 6.26 -8.06
C PRO A 59 -13.49 4.83 -8.17
N SER A 60 -13.21 4.12 -9.27
CA SER A 60 -13.60 2.72 -9.49
C SER A 60 -12.58 1.72 -8.92
N TRP A 61 -11.60 2.20 -8.15
CA TRP A 61 -10.49 1.42 -7.59
C TRP A 61 -9.52 0.86 -8.64
N ALA A 62 -9.59 1.34 -9.88
CA ALA A 62 -8.65 0.90 -10.90
C ALA A 62 -7.30 1.63 -10.78
N ARG A 63 -6.21 0.88 -10.86
CA ARG A 63 -4.84 1.41 -10.80
C ARG A 63 -4.56 2.34 -11.98
N ARG A 64 -4.17 3.57 -11.69
CA ARG A 64 -3.71 4.55 -12.69
C ARG A 64 -2.20 4.70 -12.71
N ALA A 65 -1.55 4.67 -11.54
CA ALA A 65 -0.10 4.82 -11.44
C ALA A 65 0.45 4.11 -10.20
N ALA A 66 1.70 3.69 -10.27
CA ALA A 66 2.47 3.14 -9.15
C ALA A 66 3.92 3.64 -9.22
N ARG A 67 4.54 3.81 -8.06
CA ARG A 67 5.95 4.19 -7.88
C ARG A 67 6.47 3.44 -6.67
N ALA A 68 7.71 2.98 -6.75
CA ALA A 68 8.47 2.41 -5.65
C ALA A 68 9.82 3.13 -5.58
N GLY A 69 10.30 3.39 -4.37
CA GLY A 69 11.56 4.07 -4.08
C GLY A 69 12.43 3.24 -3.16
#